data_AF-A0A8T5GZL9-F1
#
_entry.id   AF-A0A8T5GZL9-F1
#
_cell.length_a   1.000
_cell.length_b   1.000
_cell.length_c   1.000
_cell.angle_alpha   90.00
_cell.angle_beta   90.00
_cell.angle_gamma   90.00
#
_symmetry.space_group_name_H-M   'P 1'
#
loop_
_entity.id
_entity.type
_entity.pdbx_description
1 polymer ?
#
loop_
_entity_poly.entity_id
_entity_poly.type
_entity_poly.pdbx_seq_one_letter_code
_entity_poly.pdbx_strand_id
1 'polypeptide(L)'
;MRLSKTLPENSLKVAETVSGRKKISVGEGVSHLAELNNILEEMDAQRDAIISLHQHIRNRISVTVDADFDIYEQRAMVHSIIEAPTKRIDFTALSKELQLGQKQMNELMDEVSSRLQRQLSQRAGHIIAGVENSSLHWWLGDYKPKD
;
A
#
# COMPACT_ATOMS: atom_id res chain seq x y z
N MET A 1 -34.37 1.26 -1.08
CA MET A 1 -33.01 1.02 -1.60
C MET A 1 -32.04 1.38 -0.47
N ARG A 2 -31.30 0.43 0.12
CA ARG A 2 -30.33 0.74 1.20
C ARG A 2 -28.98 1.10 0.56
N LEU A 3 -28.89 2.29 -0.04
CA LEU A 3 -27.68 2.77 -0.72
C LEU A 3 -26.65 3.39 0.23
N SER A 4 -27.03 3.70 1.46
CA SER A 4 -26.29 4.66 2.28
C SER A 4 -24.99 4.16 2.91
N LYS A 5 -24.71 2.85 2.94
CA LYS A 5 -23.57 2.34 3.73
C LYS A 5 -22.21 2.41 3.03
N THR A 6 -22.20 2.57 1.71
CA THR A 6 -20.96 2.59 0.90
C THR A 6 -20.79 3.88 0.12
N LEU A 7 -21.72 4.82 0.28
CA LEU A 7 -21.71 6.08 -0.42
C LEU A 7 -20.80 7.09 0.31
N PRO A 8 -20.01 7.88 -0.42
CA PRO A 8 -19.30 9.04 0.13
C PRO A 8 -20.26 9.99 0.86
N GLU A 9 -19.80 10.61 1.95
CA GLU A 9 -20.64 11.49 2.80
C GLU A 9 -21.32 12.61 2.00
N ASN A 10 -20.59 13.22 1.06
CA ASN A 10 -21.10 14.28 0.18
C ASN A 10 -22.23 13.82 -0.76
N SER A 11 -22.33 12.52 -1.07
CA SER A 11 -23.39 11.96 -1.92
C SER A 11 -24.66 11.53 -1.16
N LEU A 12 -24.59 11.47 0.18
CA LEU A 12 -25.71 11.02 1.01
C LEU A 12 -26.94 11.91 0.88
N LYS A 13 -26.75 13.23 0.75
CA LYS A 13 -27.84 14.20 0.59
C LYS A 13 -28.67 13.94 -0.67
N VAL A 14 -28.02 13.66 -1.80
CA VAL A 14 -28.71 13.30 -3.06
C VAL A 14 -29.44 11.96 -2.88
N ALA A 15 -28.78 10.98 -2.26
CA ALA A 15 -29.37 9.66 -2.00
C ALA A 15 -30.62 9.74 -1.10
N GLU A 16 -30.60 10.53 -0.03
CA GLU A 16 -31.74 10.77 0.85
C GLU A 16 -32.90 11.43 0.11
N THR A 17 -32.58 12.43 -0.71
CA THR A 17 -33.55 13.21 -1.50
C THR A 17 -34.31 12.35 -2.51
N VAL A 18 -33.66 11.33 -3.08
CA VAL A 18 -34.25 10.43 -4.09
C VAL A 18 -34.86 9.16 -3.45
N SER A 19 -34.30 8.65 -2.36
CA SER A 19 -34.68 7.36 -1.74
C SER A 19 -36.14 7.29 -1.28
N GLY A 20 -36.74 8.42 -0.90
CA GLY A 20 -38.14 8.48 -0.44
C GLY A 20 -39.19 8.61 -1.54
N ARG A 21 -38.80 8.76 -2.82
CA ARG A 21 -39.73 9.17 -3.89
C ARG A 21 -39.78 8.15 -5.03
N LYS A 22 -41.01 7.74 -5.38
CA LYS A 22 -41.28 6.79 -6.48
C LYS A 22 -41.04 7.41 -7.87
N LYS A 23 -41.13 8.73 -8.00
CA LYS A 23 -40.90 9.49 -9.23
C LYS A 23 -40.20 10.81 -8.88
N ILE A 24 -39.27 11.22 -9.74
CA ILE A 24 -38.63 12.55 -9.72
C ILE A 24 -38.87 13.21 -11.09
N SER A 25 -38.93 14.54 -11.13
CA SER A 25 -39.08 15.26 -12.41
C SER A 25 -37.77 15.22 -13.21
N VAL A 26 -37.84 15.46 -14.52
CA VAL A 26 -36.63 15.49 -15.38
C VAL A 26 -35.67 16.60 -14.93
N GLY A 27 -36.19 17.80 -14.64
CA GLY A 27 -35.36 18.92 -14.18
C GLY A 27 -34.65 18.61 -12.86
N GLU A 28 -35.38 18.04 -11.90
CA GLU A 28 -34.80 17.58 -10.63
C GLU A 28 -33.76 16.46 -10.85
N GLY A 29 -34.04 15.50 -11.72
CA GLY A 29 -33.10 14.43 -12.07
C GLY A 29 -31.81 14.96 -12.67
N VAL A 30 -31.88 15.94 -13.58
CA VAL A 30 -30.70 16.58 -14.17
C VAL A 30 -29.86 17.29 -13.10
N SER A 31 -30.49 17.99 -12.15
CA SER A 31 -29.78 18.63 -11.04
C SER A 31 -29.07 17.61 -10.14
N HIS A 32 -29.73 16.52 -9.76
CA HIS A 32 -29.12 15.46 -8.95
C HIS A 32 -27.95 14.79 -9.68
N LEU A 33 -28.08 14.56 -10.98
CA LEU A 33 -27.00 14.00 -11.80
C LEU A 33 -25.80 14.96 -11.89
N ALA A 34 -26.05 16.26 -12.05
CA ALA A 34 -24.98 17.26 -12.05
C ALA A 34 -24.24 17.31 -10.70
N GLU A 35 -24.96 17.25 -9.57
CA GLU A 35 -24.36 17.19 -8.24
C GLU A 35 -23.50 15.93 -8.04
N LEU A 36 -24.00 14.77 -8.47
CA LEU A 36 -23.23 13.53 -8.43
C LEU A 36 -21.99 13.57 -9.33
N ASN A 37 -22.07 14.18 -10.51
CA ASN A 37 -20.91 14.34 -11.39
C ASN A 37 -19.82 15.21 -10.75
N ASN A 38 -20.19 16.32 -10.12
CA ASN A 38 -19.22 17.15 -9.40
C ASN A 38 -18.54 16.39 -8.25
N ILE A 39 -19.30 15.56 -7.52
CA ILE A 39 -18.75 14.69 -6.47
C ILE A 39 -17.75 13.69 -7.05
N LEU A 40 -18.07 13.08 -8.20
CA LEU A 40 -17.15 12.16 -8.88
C LEU A 40 -15.88 12.88 -9.34
N GLU A 41 -15.98 14.07 -9.91
CA GLU A 41 -14.83 14.88 -10.32
C GLU A 41 -13.91 15.24 -9.14
N GLU A 42 -14.50 15.59 -7.99
CA GLU A 42 -13.73 15.85 -6.76
C GLU A 42 -13.02 14.58 -6.26
N MET A 43 -13.72 13.44 -6.27
CA MET A 43 -13.13 12.15 -5.87
C MET A 43 -11.98 11.74 -6.79
N ASP A 44 -12.11 11.96 -8.10
CA ASP A 44 -11.05 11.68 -9.07
C ASP A 44 -9.83 12.58 -8.82
N ALA A 45 -10.03 13.87 -8.55
CA ALA A 45 -8.95 14.79 -8.19
C ALA A 45 -8.23 14.35 -6.89
N GLN A 46 -8.99 13.95 -5.87
CA GLN A 46 -8.43 13.42 -4.62
C GLN A 46 -7.65 12.11 -4.86
N ARG A 47 -8.20 11.21 -5.68
CA ARG A 47 -7.54 9.96 -6.05
C ARG A 47 -6.22 10.22 -6.77
N ASP A 48 -6.20 11.13 -7.73
CA ASP A 48 -4.99 11.46 -8.49
C ASP A 48 -3.92 12.13 -7.62
N ALA A 49 -4.33 12.95 -6.64
CA ALA A 49 -3.43 13.49 -5.64
C ALA A 49 -2.79 12.38 -4.77
N ILE A 50 -3.58 11.40 -4.34
CA ILE A 50 -3.08 10.24 -3.58
C ILE A 50 -2.14 9.39 -4.42
N ILE A 51 -2.47 9.13 -5.70
CA ILE A 51 -1.60 8.39 -6.63
C ILE A 51 -0.28 9.14 -6.82
N SER A 52 -0.33 10.46 -6.98
CA SER A 52 0.86 11.30 -7.12
C SER A 52 1.74 11.25 -5.88
N LEU A 53 1.14 11.33 -4.68
CA LEU A 53 1.87 11.19 -3.42
C LEU A 53 2.48 9.79 -3.26
N HIS A 54 1.71 8.75 -3.58
CA HIS A 54 2.19 7.36 -3.57
C HIS A 54 3.41 7.21 -4.49
N GLN A 55 3.36 7.72 -5.73
CA GLN A 55 4.47 7.65 -6.66
C GLN A 55 5.67 8.48 -6.19
N HIS A 56 5.42 9.65 -5.60
CA HIS A 56 6.49 10.50 -5.05
C HIS A 56 7.24 9.79 -3.91
N ILE A 57 6.51 9.15 -2.98
CA ILE A 57 7.11 8.36 -1.91
C ILE A 57 7.91 7.19 -2.49
N ARG A 58 7.34 6.44 -3.44
CA ARG A 58 8.03 5.34 -4.12
C ARG A 58 9.36 5.77 -4.72
N ASN A 59 9.36 6.83 -5.52
CA ASN A 59 10.57 7.35 -6.18
C ASN A 59 11.63 7.76 -5.16
N ARG A 60 11.24 8.41 -4.06
CA ARG A 60 12.17 8.81 -3.00
C ARG A 60 12.81 7.62 -2.31
N ILE A 61 12.02 6.59 -1.99
CA ILE A 61 12.55 5.39 -1.35
C ILE A 61 13.50 4.65 -2.30
N SER A 62 13.14 4.49 -3.58
CA SER A 62 14.02 3.82 -4.57
C SER A 62 15.41 4.47 -4.65
N VAL A 63 15.48 5.79 -4.68
CA VAL A 63 16.78 6.53 -4.67
C VAL A 63 17.56 6.27 -3.38
N THR A 64 16.89 6.22 -2.23
CA THR A 64 17.53 5.91 -0.94
C THR A 64 18.03 4.47 -0.89
N VAL A 65 17.29 3.50 -1.42
CA VAL A 65 17.70 2.10 -1.48
C VAL A 65 18.98 1.92 -2.28
N ASP A 66 19.08 2.59 -3.43
CA ASP A 66 20.27 2.51 -4.28
C ASP A 66 21.52 3.12 -3.59
N ALA A 67 21.32 4.06 -2.66
CA ALA A 67 22.39 4.65 -1.86
C ALA A 67 22.73 3.86 -0.59
N ASP A 68 21.74 3.23 0.03
CA ASP A 68 21.91 2.49 1.27
C ASP A 68 22.45 1.07 1.02
N PHE A 69 21.98 0.37 -0.01
CA PHE A 69 22.32 -1.04 -0.23
C PHE A 69 23.35 -1.19 -1.35
N ASP A 70 24.56 -1.62 -1.01
CA ASP A 70 25.65 -1.84 -1.97
C ASP A 70 25.52 -3.15 -2.75
N ILE A 71 24.99 -4.18 -2.10
CA ILE A 71 24.83 -5.54 -2.64
C ILE A 71 23.60 -5.60 -3.55
N TYR A 72 23.77 -6.14 -4.75
CA TYR A 72 22.71 -6.20 -5.76
C TYR A 72 21.49 -6.98 -5.29
N GLU A 73 21.72 -8.14 -4.66
CA GLU A 73 20.69 -9.04 -4.16
C GLU A 73 19.85 -8.36 -3.06
N GLN A 74 20.50 -7.57 -2.19
CA GLN A 74 19.82 -6.78 -1.17
C GLN A 74 18.95 -5.69 -1.81
N ARG A 75 19.48 -4.95 -2.79
CA ARG A 75 18.69 -3.97 -3.55
C ARG A 75 17.50 -4.61 -4.24
N ALA A 76 17.70 -5.73 -4.93
CA ALA A 76 16.65 -6.43 -5.64
C ALA A 76 15.52 -6.88 -4.71
N MET A 77 15.87 -7.44 -3.54
CA MET A 77 14.89 -7.81 -2.53
C MET A 77 14.10 -6.60 -2.00
N VAL A 78 14.78 -5.51 -1.65
CA VAL A 78 14.10 -4.31 -1.12
C VAL A 78 13.24 -3.64 -2.18
N HIS A 79 13.70 -3.59 -3.44
CA HIS A 79 12.89 -3.09 -4.56
C HIS A 79 11.63 -3.94 -4.71
N SER A 80 11.70 -5.28 -4.64
CA SER A 80 10.52 -6.16 -4.67
C SER A 80 9.47 -5.80 -3.60
N ILE A 81 9.92 -5.45 -2.38
CA ILE A 81 9.03 -4.97 -1.30
C ILE A 81 8.37 -3.64 -1.68
N ILE A 82 9.13 -2.71 -2.26
CA ILE A 82 8.64 -1.38 -2.68
C ILE A 82 7.66 -1.48 -3.86
N GLU A 83 7.86 -2.42 -4.77
CA GLU A 83 6.98 -2.60 -5.92
C GLU A 83 5.59 -3.10 -5.53
N ALA A 84 5.52 -3.92 -4.47
CA ALA A 84 4.29 -4.50 -3.97
C ALA A 84 4.17 -4.35 -2.44
N PRO A 85 3.99 -3.13 -1.92
CA PRO A 85 4.09 -2.82 -0.49
C PRO A 85 2.92 -3.35 0.36
N THR A 86 2.03 -4.14 -0.21
CA THR A 86 0.94 -4.83 0.49
C THR A 86 0.97 -6.34 0.25
N LYS A 87 1.87 -6.82 -0.61
CA LYS A 87 2.03 -8.25 -0.91
C LYS A 87 3.24 -8.80 -0.18
N ARG A 88 3.10 -10.05 0.23
CA ARG A 88 4.20 -10.86 0.77
C ARG A 88 5.19 -11.18 -0.35
N ILE A 89 6.49 -11.19 -0.03
CA ILE A 89 7.53 -11.59 -0.98
C ILE A 89 7.37 -13.08 -1.31
N ASP A 90 7.43 -13.43 -2.59
CA ASP A 90 7.58 -14.82 -3.03
C ASP A 90 9.06 -15.19 -3.08
N PHE A 91 9.53 -15.84 -2.02
CA PHE A 91 10.93 -16.24 -1.90
C PHE A 91 11.36 -17.29 -2.92
N THR A 92 10.42 -18.11 -3.39
CA THR A 92 10.74 -19.14 -4.38
C THR A 92 11.02 -18.47 -5.72
N ALA A 93 10.20 -17.50 -6.10
CA ALA A 93 10.41 -16.69 -7.29
C ALA A 93 11.70 -15.86 -7.18
N LEU A 94 11.91 -15.17 -6.06
CA LEU A 94 13.09 -14.32 -5.85
C LEU A 94 14.40 -15.12 -5.80
N SER A 95 14.43 -16.27 -5.13
CA SER A 95 15.60 -17.16 -5.11
C SER A 95 15.97 -17.65 -6.50
N LYS A 96 14.96 -17.98 -7.33
CA LYS A 96 15.17 -18.41 -8.72
C LYS A 96 15.68 -17.26 -9.60
N GLU A 97 15.15 -16.06 -9.43
CA GLU A 97 15.57 -14.86 -10.16
C GLU A 97 17.02 -14.48 -9.86
N LEU A 98 17.38 -14.49 -8.57
CA LEU A 98 18.73 -14.15 -8.12
C LEU A 98 19.73 -15.32 -8.24
N GLN A 99 19.28 -16.49 -8.69
CA GLN A 99 20.09 -17.72 -8.78
C GLN A 99 20.76 -18.11 -7.45
N LEU A 100 20.10 -17.83 -6.33
CA LEU A 100 20.64 -18.05 -4.99
C LEU A 100 20.26 -19.43 -4.45
N GLY A 101 21.23 -20.10 -3.84
CA GLY A 101 20.96 -21.28 -3.03
C GLY A 101 20.20 -20.94 -1.74
N GLN A 102 19.57 -21.93 -1.12
CA GLN A 102 18.79 -21.74 0.12
C GLN A 102 19.56 -21.04 1.23
N LYS A 103 20.85 -21.35 1.39
CA LYS A 103 21.70 -20.74 2.43
C LYS A 103 21.92 -19.24 2.17
N GLN A 104 22.31 -18.89 0.95
CA GLN A 104 22.53 -17.51 0.54
C GLN A 104 21.24 -16.69 0.60
N MET A 105 20.11 -17.30 0.25
CA MET A 105 18.80 -16.68 0.38
C MET A 105 18.48 -16.36 1.84
N ASN A 106 18.71 -17.30 2.77
CA ASN A 106 18.48 -17.04 4.18
C ASN A 106 19.39 -15.92 4.73
N GLU A 107 20.68 -15.94 4.39
CA GLU A 107 21.62 -14.88 4.79
C GLU A 107 21.18 -13.50 4.28
N LEU A 108 20.79 -13.42 3.00
CA LEU A 108 20.23 -12.21 2.38
C LEU A 108 19.00 -11.69 3.14
N MET A 109 18.08 -12.60 3.46
CA MET A 109 16.85 -12.28 4.18
C MET A 109 17.13 -11.69 5.56
N ASP A 110 18.04 -12.31 6.30
CA ASP A 110 18.40 -11.90 7.66
C ASP A 110 19.06 -10.52 7.65
N GLU A 111 19.97 -10.28 6.70
CA GLU A 111 20.65 -9.00 6.52
C GLU A 111 19.67 -7.87 6.18
N VAL A 112 18.82 -8.08 5.18
CA VAL A 112 17.82 -7.07 4.75
C VAL A 112 16.82 -6.81 5.87
N SER A 113 16.32 -7.85 6.53
CA SER A 113 15.35 -7.72 7.63
C SER A 113 15.92 -6.95 8.81
N SER A 114 17.12 -7.30 9.25
CA SER A 114 17.81 -6.64 10.36
C SER A 114 18.04 -5.16 10.06
N ARG A 115 18.42 -4.85 8.81
CA ARG A 115 18.68 -3.47 8.39
C ARG A 115 17.40 -2.64 8.33
N LEU A 116 16.33 -3.17 7.75
CA LEU A 116 15.02 -2.49 7.70
C LEU A 116 14.45 -2.27 9.11
N GLN A 117 14.51 -3.26 10.00
CA GLN A 117 14.11 -3.12 11.40
C GLN A 117 14.88 -1.99 12.11
N ARG A 118 16.20 -1.91 11.89
CA ARG A 118 17.04 -0.87 12.47
C ARG A 118 16.64 0.52 11.96
N GLN A 119 16.41 0.66 10.66
CA GLN A 119 15.96 1.93 10.06
C GLN A 119 14.59 2.36 10.60
N LEU A 120 13.65 1.42 10.76
CA LEU A 120 12.35 1.68 11.35
C LEU A 120 12.47 2.14 12.81
N SER A 121 13.32 1.47 13.60
CA SER A 121 13.55 1.81 15.02
C SER A 121 14.21 3.18 15.18
N GLN A 122 15.22 3.49 14.37
CA GLN A 122 15.92 4.79 14.40
C GLN A 122 14.98 5.95 14.05
N ARG A 123 14.09 5.78 13.07
CA ARG A 123 13.12 6.81 12.67
C ARG A 123 12.02 7.03 13.71
N ALA A 124 11.60 5.97 14.40
CA ALA A 124 10.53 6.04 15.40
C ALA A 124 10.99 6.62 16.76
N GLY A 125 12.30 6.78 16.99
CA GLY A 125 12.84 7.23 18.28
C GLY A 125 12.62 6.24 19.44
N HIS A 126 12.21 5.00 19.12
CA HIS A 126 11.82 3.98 20.10
C HIS A 126 12.37 2.60 19.71
N ILE A 127 12.59 1.76 20.73
CA ILE A 127 12.94 0.34 20.57
C ILE A 127 11.67 -0.39 20.10
N ILE A 128 11.70 -0.92 18.88
CA ILE A 128 10.62 -1.77 18.39
C ILE A 128 10.88 -3.20 18.88
N ALA A 129 10.29 -3.56 20.02
CA ALA A 129 10.23 -4.94 20.48
C ALA A 129 9.00 -5.61 19.84
N GLY A 130 9.21 -6.42 18.81
CA GLY A 130 8.18 -7.28 18.22
C GLY A 130 8.42 -8.73 18.61
N VAL A 131 7.35 -9.45 18.95
CA VAL A 131 7.38 -10.93 18.99
C VAL A 131 7.65 -11.46 17.59
N GLU A 132 8.32 -12.61 17.47
CA GLU A 132 8.33 -13.39 16.23
C GLU A 132 6.88 -13.51 15.73
N ASN A 133 6.65 -13.16 14.46
CA ASN A 133 5.32 -13.05 13.83
C ASN A 133 4.53 -11.74 14.09
N SER A 134 5.19 -10.67 14.53
CA SER A 134 4.63 -9.31 14.56
C SER A 134 4.33 -8.77 13.15
N SER A 135 3.30 -7.92 13.01
CA SER A 135 2.94 -7.22 11.76
C SER A 135 4.05 -6.33 11.21
N LEU A 136 5.11 -6.10 11.99
CA LEU A 136 6.36 -5.45 11.57
C LEU A 136 7.07 -6.19 10.43
N HIS A 137 6.73 -7.45 10.19
CA HIS A 137 7.31 -8.31 9.15
C HIS A 137 6.31 -8.68 8.07
N TRP A 138 5.29 -7.87 7.83
CA TRP A 138 4.21 -8.22 6.88
C TRP A 138 4.71 -8.60 5.48
N TRP A 139 5.89 -8.11 5.06
CA TRP A 139 6.55 -8.45 3.79
C TRP A 139 7.27 -9.81 3.79
N LEU A 140 7.60 -10.38 4.96
CA LEU A 140 8.34 -11.65 5.10
C LEU A 140 7.52 -12.90 4.74
N GLY A 141 6.27 -12.77 4.30
CA GLY A 141 5.50 -13.93 3.88
C GLY A 141 5.32 -14.97 4.99
N ASP A 142 5.50 -16.25 4.65
CA ASP A 142 5.46 -17.38 5.60
C ASP A 142 6.86 -17.75 6.12
N TYR A 143 7.85 -16.88 5.95
CA TYR A 143 9.20 -17.11 6.44
C TYR A 143 9.20 -17.25 7.97
N LYS A 144 9.76 -18.36 8.45
CA LYS A 144 10.09 -18.55 9.85
C LYS A 144 11.61 -18.49 9.97
N PRO A 145 12.17 -17.56 10.76
CA PRO A 145 13.58 -17.61 11.10
C PRO A 145 13.92 -19.01 11.63
N LYS A 146 15.10 -19.53 11.28
CA LYS A 146 15.61 -20.72 11.97
C LYS A 146 16.35 -20.26 13.23
N ASP A 147 16.00 -20.88 14.35
CA ASP A 147 16.76 -20.81 15.61
C ASP A 147 18.25 -21.09 15.41
#